data_AF-A0A0R3TC26-F1
#
_entry.id   AF-A0A0R3TC26-F1
#
_cell.length_a   1.000
_cell.length_b   1.000
_cell.length_c   1.000
_cell.angle_alpha   90.00
_cell.angle_beta   90.00
_cell.angle_gamma   90.00
#
_symmetry.space_group_name_H-M   'P 1'
#
loop_
_entity.id
_entity.type
_entity.pdbx_description
1 polymer ?
#
loop_
_entity_poly.entity_id
_entity_poly.type
_entity_poly.pdbx_seq_one_letter_code
_entity_poly.pdbx_strand_id
1 'polypeptide(L)'
;MIIWNANNGCKRLDKENQKGEFEDKSRESRRTLQRELDRRRTDALNVAYTELRALLPHVPQDTKLTKHRTLLGAIAYIKQLIALIHSNNADSCQTPQNFCPSYSWMPKL
;
A
#
# COMPACT_ATOMS: atom_id res chain seq x y z
N MET A 1 22.68 1.11 -2.31
CA MET A 1 22.94 0.27 -1.12
C MET A 1 22.89 1.20 0.09
N ILE A 2 21.77 1.27 0.81
CA ILE A 2 21.63 2.21 1.93
C ILE A 2 22.31 1.58 3.14
N ILE A 3 23.49 2.10 3.49
CA ILE A 3 24.21 1.72 4.70
C ILE A 3 23.50 2.40 5.88
N TRP A 4 22.86 1.61 6.74
CA TRP A 4 22.43 2.07 8.05
C TRP A 4 23.67 2.15 8.95
N ASN A 5 24.15 3.38 9.17
CA ASN A 5 25.21 3.66 10.13
C ASN A 5 24.61 3.75 11.54
N ALA A 6 24.72 2.67 12.31
CA ALA A 6 24.35 2.64 13.72
C ALA A 6 25.56 3.04 14.59
N ASN A 7 25.93 4.32 14.56
CA ASN A 7 26.80 4.87 15.60
C ASN A 7 25.94 5.30 16.80
N ASN A 8 25.90 4.46 17.84
CA ASN A 8 25.52 4.86 19.18
C ASN A 8 26.43 4.14 20.17
N GLY A 9 27.53 4.80 20.53
CA GLY A 9 28.41 4.35 21.60
C GLY A 9 27.70 4.40 22.95
N CYS A 10 27.84 3.33 23.74
CA CYS A 10 27.69 3.42 25.19
C CYS A 10 28.68 2.46 25.84
N LYS A 11 29.55 3.01 26.68
CA LYS A 11 30.76 2.34 27.21
C LYS A 11 30.37 1.14 28.09
N ARG A 12 31.04 0.00 27.84
CA ARG A 12 31.04 -1.17 28.71
C ARG A 12 31.57 -0.79 30.09
N LEU A 13 30.78 -1.01 31.14
CA LEU A 13 31.26 -1.16 32.51
C LEU A 13 30.78 -2.51 33.04
N ASP A 14 31.72 -3.23 33.65
CA ASP A 14 31.57 -4.61 34.12
C ASP A 14 30.99 -4.64 35.54
N LYS A 15 29.81 -5.26 35.67
CA LYS A 15 29.25 -5.82 36.90
C LYS A 15 28.49 -7.09 36.48
N GLU A 16 29.15 -8.22 36.66
CA GLU A 16 28.60 -9.55 36.41
C GLU A 16 27.52 -9.88 37.45
N ASN A 17 26.52 -10.63 37.01
CA ASN A 17 25.38 -11.19 37.76
C ASN A 17 24.06 -10.37 37.92
N GLN A 18 23.91 -9.22 37.26
CA GLN A 18 22.59 -8.53 37.09
C GLN A 18 22.31 -8.09 35.64
N LYS A 19 23.19 -8.49 34.69
CA LYS A 19 23.19 -8.05 33.29
C LYS A 19 22.24 -8.82 32.37
N GLY A 20 21.88 -10.06 32.70
CA GLY A 20 21.07 -10.92 31.82
C GLY A 20 19.64 -10.42 31.60
N GLU A 21 18.97 -9.96 32.66
CA GLU A 21 17.57 -9.54 32.59
C GLU A 21 17.36 -8.15 31.99
N PHE A 22 18.32 -7.23 32.16
CA PHE A 22 18.23 -5.87 31.61
C PHE A 22 18.52 -5.84 30.10
N GLU A 23 19.49 -6.64 29.63
CA GLU A 23 19.74 -6.85 28.20
C GLU A 23 18.55 -7.53 27.51
N ASP A 24 17.93 -8.54 28.15
CA ASP A 24 16.77 -9.23 27.57
C ASP A 24 15.54 -8.31 27.49
N LYS A 25 15.29 -7.50 28.52
CA LYS A 25 14.28 -6.42 28.48
C LYS A 25 14.56 -5.39 27.38
N SER A 26 15.83 -5.02 27.16
CA SER A 26 16.23 -4.09 26.09
C SER A 26 16.06 -4.69 24.69
N ARG A 27 16.37 -5.98 24.51
CA ARG A 27 16.15 -6.72 23.26
C ARG A 27 14.66 -6.92 22.97
N GLU A 28 13.86 -7.25 23.98
CA GLU A 28 12.41 -7.36 23.81
C GLU A 28 11.78 -6.00 23.54
N SER A 29 12.24 -4.94 24.21
CA SER A 29 11.80 -3.56 23.93
C SER A 29 12.16 -3.10 22.51
N ARG A 30 13.31 -3.54 21.97
CA ARG A 30 13.67 -3.29 20.57
C ARG A 30 12.77 -4.05 19.61
N ARG A 31 12.44 -5.31 19.92
CA ARG A 31 11.52 -6.12 19.11
C ARG A 31 10.11 -5.55 19.10
N THR A 32 9.59 -5.11 20.24
CA THR A 32 8.27 -4.48 20.33
C THR A 32 8.23 -3.15 19.58
N LEU A 33 9.28 -2.32 19.70
CA LEU A 33 9.43 -1.11 18.89
C LEU A 33 9.42 -1.44 17.39
N GLN A 34 10.18 -2.44 16.96
CA GLN A 34 10.23 -2.85 15.55
C GLN A 34 8.85 -3.31 15.04
N ARG A 35 8.15 -4.15 15.80
CA ARG A 35 6.78 -4.59 15.48
C ARG A 35 5.82 -3.41 15.35
N GLU A 36 5.94 -2.42 16.25
CA GLU A 36 5.13 -1.21 16.20
C GLU A 36 5.45 -0.34 14.97
N LEU A 37 6.72 -0.22 14.59
CA LEU A 37 7.13 0.46 13.35
C LEU A 37 6.60 -0.26 12.10
N ASP A 38 6.67 -1.59 12.07
CA ASP A 38 6.14 -2.39 10.96
C ASP A 38 4.61 -2.30 10.86
N ARG A 39 3.92 -2.25 12.02
CA ARG A 39 2.48 -1.97 12.09
C ARG A 39 2.17 -0.60 11.52
N ARG A 40 2.85 0.46 11.97
CA ARG A 40 2.67 1.83 11.45
C ARG A 40 2.92 1.94 9.95
N ARG A 41 3.95 1.28 9.45
CA ARG A 41 4.24 1.22 8.00
C ARG A 41 3.09 0.56 7.24
N THR A 42 2.56 -0.54 7.76
CA THR A 42 1.44 -1.26 7.16
C THR A 42 0.14 -0.45 7.21
N ASP A 43 -0.12 0.22 8.33
CA ASP A 43 -1.27 1.11 8.53
C ASP A 43 -1.22 2.28 7.56
N ALA A 44 -0.08 2.94 7.42
CA ALA A 44 0.11 4.01 6.43
C ALA A 44 -0.16 3.54 4.98
N LEU A 45 0.30 2.34 4.64
CA LEU A 45 0.01 1.75 3.32
C LEU A 45 -1.48 1.42 3.16
N ASN A 46 -2.15 0.94 4.20
CA ASN A 46 -3.59 0.64 4.16
C ASN A 46 -4.44 1.93 4.04
N VAL A 47 -4.02 3.03 4.65
CA VAL A 47 -4.64 4.35 4.48
C VAL A 47 -4.55 4.78 3.02
N ALA A 48 -3.37 4.76 2.41
CA ALA A 48 -3.20 5.10 1.00
C ALA A 48 -4.05 4.20 0.06
N TYR A 49 -4.20 2.91 0.38
CA TYR A 49 -5.10 2.01 -0.35
C TYR A 49 -6.59 2.41 -0.23
N THR A 50 -6.99 2.93 0.92
CA THR A 50 -8.36 3.39 1.17
C THR A 50 -8.64 4.68 0.40
N GLU A 51 -7.69 5.61 0.40
CA GLU A 51 -7.75 6.84 -0.40
C GLU A 51 -7.84 6.55 -1.90
N LEU A 52 -6.98 5.68 -2.42
CA LEU A 52 -7.03 5.25 -3.82
C LEU A 52 -8.40 4.66 -4.17
N ARG A 53 -8.97 3.89 -3.26
CA ARG A 53 -10.27 3.27 -3.47
C ARG A 53 -11.41 4.28 -3.51
N ALA A 54 -11.33 5.35 -2.72
CA ALA A 54 -12.33 6.42 -2.74
C ALA A 54 -12.39 7.15 -4.10
N LEU A 55 -11.32 7.08 -4.89
CA LEU A 55 -11.26 7.66 -6.24
C LEU A 55 -11.85 6.75 -7.33
N LEU A 56 -12.10 5.47 -7.04
CA LEU A 56 -12.61 4.52 -8.03
C LEU A 56 -14.12 4.71 -8.25
N PRO A 57 -14.58 4.98 -9.48
CA PRO A 57 -15.98 5.22 -9.76
C PRO A 57 -16.80 3.91 -9.77
N HIS A 58 -18.09 3.99 -9.46
CA HIS A 58 -19.07 2.88 -9.47
C HIS A 58 -18.79 1.73 -8.49
N VAL A 59 -17.84 1.89 -7.58
CA VAL A 59 -17.60 0.95 -6.48
C VAL A 59 -18.40 1.44 -5.26
N PRO A 60 -19.41 0.69 -4.78
CA PRO A 60 -20.07 0.99 -3.52
C PRO A 60 -19.03 1.09 -2.39
N GLN A 61 -19.21 2.04 -1.48
CA GLN A 61 -18.32 2.22 -0.33
C GLN A 61 -18.21 0.92 0.50
N ASP A 62 -19.27 0.10 0.51
CA ASP A 62 -19.35 -1.15 1.27
C ASP A 62 -18.76 -2.38 0.59
N THR A 63 -18.43 -2.32 -0.72
CA THR A 63 -17.80 -3.46 -1.39
C THR A 63 -16.48 -3.78 -0.69
N LYS A 64 -16.02 -5.03 -0.64
CA LYS A 64 -14.68 -5.34 -0.13
C LYS A 64 -13.76 -5.60 -1.32
N LEU A 65 -13.15 -4.54 -1.89
CA LEU A 65 -12.04 -4.68 -2.84
C LEU A 65 -10.79 -5.14 -2.11
N THR A 66 -10.19 -6.21 -2.63
CA THR A 66 -8.85 -6.62 -2.24
C THR A 66 -7.81 -5.69 -2.85
N LYS A 67 -6.61 -5.60 -2.26
CA LYS A 67 -5.50 -4.74 -2.73
C LYS A 67 -5.23 -4.92 -4.24
N HIS A 68 -5.17 -6.17 -4.70
CA HIS A 68 -4.98 -6.47 -6.12
C HIS A 68 -6.09 -5.90 -7.02
N ARG A 69 -7.35 -6.01 -6.58
CA ARG A 69 -8.49 -5.47 -7.35
C ARG A 69 -8.50 -3.95 -7.38
N THR A 70 -8.10 -3.30 -6.29
CA THR A 70 -7.92 -1.84 -6.26
C THR A 70 -6.89 -1.38 -7.28
N LEU A 71 -5.75 -2.07 -7.39
CA LEU A 71 -4.72 -1.74 -8.37
C LEU A 71 -5.21 -1.93 -9.81
N LEU A 72 -5.86 -3.05 -10.12
CA LEU A 72 -6.41 -3.29 -11.45
C LEU A 72 -7.48 -2.26 -11.82
N GLY A 73 -8.38 -1.93 -10.88
CA GLY A 73 -9.40 -0.89 -11.06
C GLY A 73 -8.79 0.48 -11.34
N ALA A 74 -7.73 0.85 -10.61
CA ALA A 74 -7.03 2.12 -10.82
C ALA A 74 -6.38 2.20 -12.20
N ILE A 75 -5.70 1.15 -12.64
CA ILE A 75 -5.09 1.08 -13.98
C ILE A 75 -6.15 1.24 -15.06
N ALA A 76 -7.27 0.51 -14.94
CA ALA A 76 -8.36 0.59 -15.91
C ALA A 76 -9.01 1.98 -15.94
N TYR A 77 -9.20 2.59 -14.76
CA TYR A 77 -9.78 3.92 -14.67
C TYR A 77 -8.89 4.98 -15.32
N ILE A 78 -7.58 4.96 -15.06
CA ILE A 78 -6.62 5.87 -15.71
C ILE A 78 -6.70 5.72 -17.24
N LYS A 79 -6.72 4.47 -17.76
CA LYS A 79 -6.85 4.21 -19.21
C LYS A 79 -8.14 4.79 -19.79
N GLN A 80 -9.25 4.66 -19.07
CA GLN A 80 -10.54 5.22 -19.50
C GLN A 80 -10.51 6.74 -19.56
N LEU A 81 -9.96 7.39 -18.53
CA LEU A 81 -9.83 8.86 -18.51
C LEU A 81 -8.97 9.36 -19.68
N ILE A 82 -7.86 8.68 -19.97
CA ILE A 82 -7.01 8.99 -21.13
C ILE A 82 -7.79 8.86 -22.44
N ALA A 83 -8.55 7.77 -22.62
CA ALA A 83 -9.35 7.56 -23.82
C ALA A 83 -10.44 8.62 -23.99
N LEU A 84 -11.13 8.99 -22.91
CA LEU A 84 -12.17 10.04 -22.93
C LEU A 84 -11.60 11.41 -23.31
N ILE A 85 -10.43 11.77 -22.76
CA ILE A 85 -9.75 13.02 -23.11
C ILE A 85 -9.37 13.03 -24.59
N HIS A 86 -8.81 11.93 -25.12
CA HIS A 86 -8.44 11.87 -26.53
C HIS A 86 -9.65 11.83 -27.47
N SER A 87 -10.75 11.16 -27.11
CA SER A 87 -11.97 11.14 -27.93
C SER A 87 -12.66 12.50 -27.99
N ASN A 88 -12.62 13.30 -26.92
CA ASN A 88 -13.18 14.65 -26.93
C ASN A 88 -12.42 15.64 -27.83
N ASN A 89 -11.18 15.32 -28.24
CA ASN A 89 -10.38 16.14 -29.14
C ASN A 89 -10.46 15.66 -30.61
N ALA A 90 -11.12 14.53 -30.87
CA ALA A 90 -11.28 13.96 -32.19
C ALA A 90 -12.77 13.74 -32.47
N ASP A 91 -13.41 14.73 -33.09
CA ASP A 91 -14.70 14.58 -33.75
C ASP A 91 -14.55 13.60 -34.93
N SER A 92 -14.47 12.30 -34.66
CA SER A 92 -14.70 11.23 -35.65
C SER A 92 -14.75 9.87 -34.98
N CYS A 93 -15.99 9.43 -34.73
CA CYS A 93 -16.50 8.08 -34.96
C CYS A 93 -15.46 6.98 -35.19
N GLN A 94 -14.85 6.46 -34.13
CA GLN A 94 -14.50 5.03 -34.06
C GLN A 94 -14.78 4.57 -32.64
N THR A 95 -15.96 3.97 -32.46
CA THR A 95 -16.19 3.01 -31.39
C THR A 95 -15.44 1.73 -31.76
N PRO A 96 -14.33 1.35 -31.11
CA PRO A 96 -13.97 -0.04 -31.11
C PRO A 96 -14.99 -0.73 -30.21
N GLN A 97 -15.76 -1.62 -30.83
CA GLN A 97 -16.73 -2.57 -30.29
C GLN A 97 -16.12 -3.55 -29.28
N ASN A 98 -15.43 -3.04 -28.25
CA ASN A 98 -15.05 -3.75 -27.03
C ASN A 98 -15.44 -2.93 -25.79
N PHE A 99 -16.48 -2.09 -25.92
CA PHE A 99 -17.24 -1.66 -24.75
C PHE A 99 -18.05 -2.86 -24.25
N CYS A 100 -17.38 -3.74 -23.50
CA CYS A 100 -18.07 -4.63 -22.58
C CYS A 100 -18.12 -3.92 -21.22
N PRO A 101 -19.18 -3.16 -20.90
CA PRO A 101 -19.47 -2.83 -19.52
C PRO A 101 -19.99 -4.10 -18.86
N SER A 102 -19.09 -5.03 -18.52
CA SER A 102 -19.43 -6.02 -17.51
C SER A 102 -18.24 -6.34 -16.62
N TYR A 103 -17.81 -5.30 -15.90
CA TYR A 103 -17.58 -5.45 -14.46
C TYR A 103 -18.88 -5.90 -13.81
N SER A 104 -19.33 -7.15 -14.00
CA SER A 104 -20.41 -7.59 -13.13
C SER A 104 -19.92 -7.52 -11.67
N TRP A 105 -18.65 -7.91 -11.46
CA TRP A 105 -17.59 -7.30 -10.61
C TRP A 105 -16.22 -8.05 -10.81
N MET A 106 -16.22 -9.02 -11.75
CA MET A 106 -15.20 -9.46 -12.77
C MET A 106 -14.25 -10.67 -12.51
N PRO A 107 -14.27 -11.71 -13.37
CA PRO A 107 -13.14 -12.07 -14.29
C PRO A 107 -13.63 -12.51 -15.71
N LYS A 108 -12.86 -12.82 -16.78
CA LYS A 108 -11.57 -13.54 -16.96
C LYS A 108 -10.59 -12.93 -17.99
N LEU A 109 -9.35 -13.40 -17.81
CA LEU A 109 -8.05 -13.16 -18.46
C LEU A 109 -8.07 -12.97 -19.98
#